data_AF-A0A1F2QU21-F1
#
_entry.id   AF-A0A1F2QU21-F1
#
_cell.length_a   1.000
_cell.length_b   1.000
_cell.length_c   1.000
_cell.angle_alpha   90.00
_cell.angle_beta   90.00
_cell.angle_gamma   90.00
#
_symmetry.space_group_name_H-M   'P 1'
#
loop_
_entity.id
_entity.type
_entity.pdbx_description
1 polymer ?
#
loop_
_entity_poly.entity_id
_entity_poly.type
_entity_poly.pdbx_seq_one_letter_code
_entity_poly.pdbx_strand_id
1 'polypeptide(L)'
;MMRGTPRMRLALGILSPVFLALCLWAIRGEEARPWMWYQEKFKKLYVAAVTAKRLDAEQRGDATETTRWQRVIDEVSQQPPEIAQIYLEELQVADRCSTCHAGIDNQLFREAPQPFRTHPGDLLAHHEINRFGCTPCHDGQGMATTVDAAHGKEANWPNAMLPTAFLQSSCARCHEVTHGVQGTEVVSRGNDLFLEKGCYGCHDIKEVSYLPKFGPPLSHIRSKLANATDWTYGWVKDPTAFNPETAMPHFLITDEEVGKMTAFLLSLSAPAA
;
A
#
# COMPACT_ATOMS: atom_id res chain seq x y z
N MET A 1 -13.58 -43.37 42.22
CA MET A 1 -14.07 -42.72 40.97
C MET A 1 -15.35 -41.95 41.28
N MET A 2 -15.27 -40.62 41.45
CA MET A 2 -16.45 -39.79 41.65
C MET A 2 -17.25 -39.72 40.35
N ARG A 3 -18.46 -40.31 40.33
CA ARG A 3 -19.40 -40.21 39.21
C ARG A 3 -20.04 -38.83 39.24
N GLY A 4 -19.77 -38.00 38.24
CA GLY A 4 -20.40 -36.67 38.10
C GLY A 4 -21.92 -36.73 38.13
N THR A 5 -22.56 -35.68 38.68
CA THR A 5 -24.01 -35.59 38.86
C THR A 5 -24.76 -35.62 37.50
N PRO A 6 -26.04 -36.04 37.47
CA PRO A 6 -26.83 -36.08 36.24
C PRO A 6 -26.88 -34.72 35.51
N ARG A 7 -26.95 -33.63 36.27
CA ARG A 7 -26.88 -32.25 35.75
C ARG A 7 -25.54 -31.95 35.06
N MET A 8 -24.44 -32.40 35.66
CA MET A 8 -23.10 -32.21 35.09
C MET A 8 -22.93 -32.97 33.77
N ARG A 9 -23.46 -34.20 33.70
CA ARG A 9 -23.42 -35.01 32.47
C ARG A 9 -24.28 -34.42 31.35
N LEU A 10 -25.47 -33.92 31.67
CA LEU A 10 -26.33 -33.23 30.72
C LEU A 10 -25.67 -31.93 30.20
N ALA A 11 -25.07 -31.15 31.10
CA ALA A 11 -24.35 -29.93 30.73
C ALA A 11 -23.16 -30.24 29.79
N LEU A 12 -22.35 -31.24 30.11
CA LEU A 12 -21.26 -31.70 29.24
C LEU A 12 -21.77 -32.24 27.89
N GLY A 13 -22.89 -32.97 27.90
CA GLY A 13 -23.51 -33.50 26.68
C GLY A 13 -24.05 -32.41 25.73
N ILE A 14 -24.36 -31.22 26.24
CA ILE A 14 -24.80 -30.07 25.44
C ILE A 14 -23.62 -29.16 25.08
N LEU A 15 -22.75 -28.83 26.03
CA LEU A 15 -21.64 -27.90 25.81
C LEU A 15 -20.57 -28.45 24.87
N SER A 16 -20.29 -29.76 24.92
CA SER A 16 -19.28 -30.38 24.05
C SER A 16 -19.62 -30.28 22.56
N PRO A 17 -20.83 -30.65 22.09
CA PRO A 17 -21.18 -30.49 20.68
C PRO A 17 -21.29 -29.02 20.26
N VAL A 18 -21.72 -28.12 21.16
CA VAL A 18 -21.72 -26.66 20.88
C VAL A 18 -20.29 -26.16 20.68
N PHE A 19 -19.36 -26.53 21.56
CA PHE A 19 -17.95 -26.17 21.43
C PHE A 19 -17.34 -26.75 20.14
N LEU A 20 -17.61 -28.03 19.84
CA LEU A 20 -17.16 -28.65 18.60
C LEU A 20 -17.71 -27.92 17.36
N ALA A 21 -19.00 -27.55 17.37
CA ALA A 21 -19.61 -26.79 16.28
C ALA A 21 -18.96 -25.40 16.11
N LEU A 22 -18.63 -24.70 17.21
CA LEU A 22 -17.91 -23.43 17.18
C LEU A 22 -16.49 -23.60 16.64
N CYS A 23 -15.77 -24.66 17.03
CA CYS A 23 -14.45 -24.96 16.48
C CYS A 23 -14.52 -25.26 14.98
N LEU A 24 -15.46 -26.09 14.54
CA LEU A 24 -15.64 -26.38 13.11
C LEU A 24 -16.04 -25.13 12.31
N TRP A 25 -16.89 -24.28 12.88
CA TRP A 25 -17.24 -22.99 12.29
C TRP A 25 -16.03 -22.06 12.18
N ALA A 26 -15.20 -21.97 13.23
CA ALA A 26 -13.98 -21.16 13.22
C ALA A 26 -12.97 -21.66 12.18
N ILE A 27 -12.70 -22.98 12.14
CA ILE A 27 -11.82 -23.61 11.15
C ILE A 27 -12.31 -23.33 9.73
N ARG A 28 -13.62 -23.52 9.49
CA ARG A 28 -14.21 -23.24 8.17
C ARG A 28 -14.14 -21.76 7.79
N GLY A 29 -14.17 -20.86 8.77
CA GLY A 29 -13.92 -19.43 8.56
C GLY A 29 -12.47 -19.12 8.19
N GLU A 30 -11.51 -19.93 8.64
CA GLU A 30 -10.10 -19.79 8.25
C GLU A 30 -9.81 -20.34 6.85
N GLU A 31 -10.52 -21.39 6.43
CA GLU A 31 -10.41 -21.98 5.08
C GLU A 31 -11.08 -21.14 3.98
N ALA A 32 -11.85 -20.11 4.34
CA ALA A 32 -12.64 -19.30 3.41
C ALA A 32 -12.40 -17.79 3.58
N ARG A 33 -11.14 -17.40 3.81
CA ARG A 33 -10.79 -15.97 3.96
C ARG A 33 -10.93 -15.24 2.60
N PRO A 34 -11.37 -13.97 2.59
CA PRO A 34 -11.58 -13.21 1.34
C PRO A 34 -10.36 -13.14 0.41
N TRP A 35 -9.15 -13.04 0.96
CA TRP A 35 -7.91 -12.95 0.18
C TRP A 35 -7.60 -14.24 -0.61
N MET A 36 -8.03 -15.42 -0.13
CA MET A 36 -7.77 -16.71 -0.80
C MET A 36 -8.43 -16.77 -2.18
N TRP A 37 -9.59 -16.12 -2.34
CA TRP A 37 -10.24 -16.01 -3.64
C TRP A 37 -9.36 -15.32 -4.68
N TYR A 38 -8.61 -14.28 -4.29
CA TYR A 38 -7.73 -13.56 -5.19
C TYR A 38 -6.58 -14.47 -5.66
N GLN A 39 -5.99 -15.25 -4.75
CA GLN A 39 -4.93 -16.18 -5.10
C GLN A 39 -5.41 -17.33 -5.98
N GLU A 40 -6.56 -17.92 -5.67
CA GLU A 40 -7.16 -18.96 -6.52
C GLU A 40 -7.50 -18.44 -7.92
N LYS A 41 -7.98 -17.19 -8.02
CA LYS A 41 -8.25 -16.55 -9.30
C LYS A 41 -6.96 -16.24 -10.05
N PHE A 42 -5.93 -15.72 -9.38
CA PHE A 42 -4.62 -15.47 -9.97
C PHE A 42 -3.98 -16.76 -10.48
N LYS A 43 -4.00 -17.83 -9.68
CA LYS A 43 -3.50 -19.16 -10.05
C LYS A 43 -4.09 -19.65 -11.38
N LYS A 44 -5.41 -19.52 -11.55
CA LYS A 44 -6.10 -19.87 -12.81
C LYS A 44 -5.61 -19.03 -14.00
N LEU A 45 -5.47 -17.72 -13.80
CA LEU A 45 -4.95 -16.82 -14.83
C LEU A 45 -3.48 -17.15 -15.18
N TYR A 46 -2.68 -17.49 -14.17
CA TYR A 46 -1.27 -17.80 -14.35
C TYR A 46 -1.08 -19.12 -15.10
N VAL A 47 -1.78 -20.17 -14.71
CA VAL A 47 -1.77 -21.45 -15.42
C VAL A 47 -2.20 -21.25 -16.87
N ALA A 48 -3.25 -20.46 -17.14
CA ALA A 48 -3.69 -20.17 -18.50
C ALA A 48 -2.61 -19.44 -19.33
N ALA A 49 -2.00 -18.41 -18.76
CA ALA A 49 -0.95 -17.63 -19.42
C ALA A 49 0.28 -18.48 -19.75
N VAL A 50 0.73 -19.32 -18.81
CA VAL A 50 1.88 -20.20 -19.00
C VAL A 50 1.55 -21.37 -19.93
N THR A 51 0.33 -21.90 -19.89
CA THR A 51 -0.11 -22.92 -20.84
C THR A 51 -0.02 -22.42 -22.27
N ALA A 52 -0.42 -21.16 -22.53
CA ALA A 52 -0.26 -20.55 -23.85
C ALA A 52 1.22 -20.48 -24.27
N LYS A 53 2.14 -20.15 -23.36
CA LYS A 53 3.59 -20.17 -23.61
C LYS A 53 4.14 -21.57 -23.89
N ARG A 54 3.67 -22.58 -23.14
CA ARG A 54 4.04 -23.99 -23.37
C ARG A 54 3.62 -24.46 -24.77
N LEU A 55 2.39 -24.14 -25.19
CA LEU A 55 1.84 -24.51 -26.49
C LEU A 55 2.59 -23.82 -27.65
N ASP A 56 2.97 -22.55 -27.49
CA ASP A 56 3.81 -21.84 -28.47
C ASP A 56 5.19 -22.50 -28.62
N ALA A 57 5.85 -22.84 -27.50
CA ALA A 57 7.13 -23.55 -27.53
C ALA A 57 7.02 -24.93 -28.19
N GLU A 58 5.92 -25.66 -27.93
CA GLU A 58 5.64 -26.96 -28.55
C GLU A 58 5.46 -26.83 -30.07
N GLN A 59 4.76 -25.79 -30.55
CA GLN A 59 4.61 -25.50 -31.98
C GLN A 59 5.95 -25.15 -32.65
N ARG A 60 6.86 -24.50 -31.93
CA ARG A 60 8.22 -24.20 -32.41
C ARG A 60 9.17 -25.39 -32.34
N GLY A 61 8.76 -26.51 -31.73
CA GLY A 61 9.63 -27.67 -31.50
C GLY A 61 10.71 -27.45 -30.45
N ASP A 62 10.57 -26.44 -29.57
CA ASP A 62 11.53 -26.15 -28.51
C ASP A 62 11.25 -26.99 -27.25
N ALA A 63 11.80 -28.21 -27.22
CA ALA A 63 11.60 -29.14 -26.12
C ALA A 63 12.08 -28.60 -24.77
N THR A 64 13.13 -27.76 -24.75
CA THR A 64 13.66 -27.16 -23.52
C THR A 64 12.66 -26.17 -22.95
N GLU A 65 12.10 -25.31 -23.79
CA GLU A 65 11.13 -24.31 -23.37
C GLU A 65 9.77 -24.94 -23.02
N THR A 66 9.31 -25.96 -23.76
CA THR A 66 8.11 -26.73 -23.39
C THR A 66 8.26 -27.36 -22.01
N THR A 67 9.39 -28.00 -21.72
CA THR A 67 9.66 -28.62 -20.41
C THR A 67 9.71 -27.57 -19.30
N ARG A 68 10.34 -26.42 -19.56
CA ARG A 68 10.38 -25.30 -18.61
C ARG A 68 8.97 -24.83 -18.24
N TRP A 69 8.12 -24.57 -19.23
CA TRP A 69 6.77 -24.08 -18.95
C TRP A 69 5.86 -25.13 -18.32
N GLN A 70 6.05 -26.42 -18.64
CA GLN A 70 5.34 -27.49 -17.94
C GLN A 70 5.68 -27.51 -16.44
N ARG A 71 6.96 -27.37 -16.08
CA ARG A 71 7.37 -27.28 -14.66
C ARG A 71 6.68 -26.13 -13.94
N VAL A 72 6.62 -24.95 -14.57
CA VAL A 72 5.93 -23.78 -14.00
C VAL A 72 4.44 -24.05 -13.79
N ILE A 73 3.77 -24.74 -14.74
CA ILE A 73 2.36 -25.14 -14.58
C ILE A 73 2.20 -26.06 -13.38
N ASP A 74 3.09 -27.06 -13.22
CA ASP A 74 3.02 -28.03 -12.13
C ASP A 74 3.25 -27.34 -10.77
N GLU A 75 4.24 -26.46 -10.67
CA GLU A 75 4.55 -25.66 -9.47
C GLU A 75 3.36 -24.78 -9.08
N VAL A 76 2.85 -23.97 -10.01
CA VAL A 76 1.75 -23.03 -9.76
C VAL A 76 0.45 -23.78 -9.42
N SER A 77 0.18 -24.91 -10.07
CA SER A 77 -1.04 -25.69 -9.83
C SER A 77 -1.08 -26.33 -8.44
N GLN A 78 0.09 -26.65 -7.87
CA GLN A 78 0.23 -27.30 -6.58
C GLN A 78 0.40 -26.31 -5.41
N GLN A 79 0.68 -25.04 -5.69
CA GLN A 79 0.86 -24.03 -4.65
C GLN A 79 -0.47 -23.76 -3.91
N PRO A 80 -0.53 -23.99 -2.58
CA PRO A 80 -1.69 -23.64 -1.78
C PRO A 80 -1.74 -22.11 -1.56
N PRO A 81 -2.93 -21.53 -1.31
CA PRO A 81 -3.02 -20.14 -0.92
C PRO A 81 -2.26 -19.86 0.39
N GLU A 82 -1.43 -18.83 0.38
CA GLU A 82 -0.62 -18.41 1.53
C GLU A 82 -0.55 -16.89 1.63
N ILE A 83 -0.45 -16.35 2.84
CA ILE A 83 -0.23 -14.91 3.01
C ILE A 83 1.20 -14.60 2.58
N ALA A 84 1.34 -13.79 1.52
CA ALA A 84 2.62 -13.21 1.15
C ALA A 84 2.85 -12.01 2.07
N GLN A 85 3.88 -12.09 2.92
CA GLN A 85 4.24 -11.02 3.86
C GLN A 85 5.70 -10.62 3.71
N ILE A 86 5.94 -9.32 3.71
CA ILE A 86 7.27 -8.70 3.75
C ILE A 86 7.32 -7.85 5.02
N TYR A 87 8.47 -7.84 5.71
CA TYR A 87 8.69 -6.97 6.85
C TYR A 87 9.91 -6.10 6.59
N LEU A 88 9.70 -4.78 6.63
CA LEU A 88 10.73 -3.76 6.46
C LEU A 88 11.19 -3.35 7.85
N GLU A 89 12.32 -3.87 8.27
CA GLU A 89 12.82 -3.63 9.62
C GLU A 89 13.15 -2.16 9.85
N GLU A 90 13.78 -1.49 8.90
CA GLU A 90 14.15 -0.07 9.03
C GLU A 90 12.93 0.85 9.14
N LEU A 91 11.82 0.47 8.52
CA LEU A 91 10.57 1.24 8.56
C LEU A 91 9.60 0.71 9.63
N GLN A 92 9.87 -0.45 10.23
CA GLN A 92 8.95 -1.20 11.10
C GLN A 92 7.56 -1.38 10.47
N VAL A 93 7.53 -1.67 9.17
CA VAL A 93 6.30 -1.85 8.39
C VAL A 93 6.22 -3.28 7.88
N ALA A 94 5.08 -3.93 8.13
CA ALA A 94 4.73 -5.18 7.48
C ALA A 94 3.80 -4.92 6.29
N ASP A 95 4.02 -5.63 5.19
CA ASP A 95 3.29 -5.52 3.93
C ASP A 95 2.78 -6.87 3.47
N ARG A 96 1.48 -6.95 3.16
CA ARG A 96 0.82 -8.16 2.65
C ARG A 96 0.10 -7.92 1.33
N CYS A 97 0.37 -6.81 0.64
CA CYS A 97 -0.39 -6.40 -0.54
C CYS A 97 -0.29 -7.42 -1.68
N SER A 98 0.88 -8.04 -1.86
CA SER A 98 1.12 -9.11 -2.85
C SER A 98 0.30 -10.38 -2.59
N THR A 99 -0.34 -10.53 -1.43
CA THR A 99 -1.29 -11.61 -1.16
C THR A 99 -2.47 -11.57 -2.15
N CYS A 100 -3.01 -10.38 -2.42
CA CYS A 100 -4.10 -10.20 -3.38
C CYS A 100 -3.59 -9.71 -4.75
N HIS A 101 -2.52 -8.92 -4.77
CA HIS A 101 -1.88 -8.35 -5.96
C HIS A 101 -0.76 -9.24 -6.50
N ALA A 102 -0.99 -10.55 -6.59
CA ALA A 102 0.04 -11.55 -6.88
C ALA A 102 0.69 -11.43 -8.28
N GLY A 103 0.11 -10.63 -9.19
CA GLY A 103 0.68 -10.39 -10.53
C GLY A 103 1.57 -9.15 -10.63
N ILE A 104 1.80 -8.43 -9.52
CA ILE A 104 2.36 -7.07 -9.55
C ILE A 104 3.78 -7.02 -10.13
N ASP A 105 4.61 -8.06 -9.94
CA ASP A 105 5.97 -8.16 -10.46
C ASP A 105 6.09 -9.02 -11.72
N ASN A 106 4.98 -9.61 -12.19
CA ASN A 106 4.99 -10.57 -13.28
C ASN A 106 4.55 -9.93 -14.61
N GLN A 107 5.51 -9.75 -15.52
CA GLN A 107 5.31 -9.13 -16.83
C GLN A 107 4.34 -9.90 -17.75
N LEU A 108 4.00 -11.16 -17.45
CA LEU A 108 2.94 -11.89 -18.16
C LEU A 108 1.54 -11.28 -17.95
N PHE A 109 1.38 -10.43 -16.93
CA PHE A 109 0.10 -9.87 -16.51
C PHE A 109 -0.07 -8.38 -16.83
N ARG A 110 0.68 -7.83 -17.81
CA ARG A 110 0.52 -6.45 -18.28
C ARG A 110 -0.92 -6.08 -18.64
N GLU A 111 -1.60 -6.99 -19.33
CA GLU A 111 -2.97 -6.79 -19.81
C GLU A 111 -4.04 -7.39 -18.89
N ALA A 112 -3.65 -7.94 -17.73
CA ALA A 112 -4.59 -8.55 -16.81
C ALA A 112 -5.53 -7.50 -16.19
N PRO A 113 -6.74 -7.89 -15.76
CA PRO A 113 -7.60 -7.01 -14.99
C PRO A 113 -7.04 -6.78 -13.59
N GLN A 114 -7.39 -5.63 -12.97
CA GLN A 114 -7.10 -5.42 -11.56
C GLN A 114 -7.82 -6.47 -10.69
N PRO A 115 -7.21 -6.94 -9.58
CA PRO A 115 -5.92 -6.51 -9.01
C PRO A 115 -4.68 -7.27 -9.53
N PHE A 116 -4.81 -8.09 -10.56
CA PHE A 116 -3.76 -9.00 -11.04
C PHE A 116 -2.79 -8.37 -12.03
N ARG A 117 -3.01 -7.11 -12.38
CA ARG A 117 -2.17 -6.40 -13.36
C ARG A 117 -0.78 -6.17 -12.80
N THR A 118 0.23 -6.30 -13.65
CA THR A 118 1.60 -5.93 -13.29
C THR A 118 1.74 -4.43 -13.02
N HIS A 119 2.78 -4.06 -12.28
CA HIS A 119 3.07 -2.68 -11.94
C HIS A 119 3.26 -1.83 -13.21
N PRO A 120 2.70 -0.61 -13.27
CA PRO A 120 2.93 0.29 -14.39
C PRO A 120 4.38 0.80 -14.44
N GLY A 121 4.95 0.92 -15.63
CA GLY A 121 6.33 1.40 -15.79
C GLY A 121 7.38 0.41 -15.31
N ASP A 122 8.57 0.91 -14.99
CA ASP A 122 9.79 0.14 -14.73
C ASP A 122 10.33 0.32 -13.31
N LEU A 123 9.59 0.99 -12.41
CA LEU A 123 10.04 1.27 -11.04
C LEU A 123 10.51 0.02 -10.29
N LEU A 124 9.82 -1.12 -10.47
CA LEU A 124 10.17 -2.38 -9.82
C LEU A 124 11.49 -3.00 -10.32
N ALA A 125 12.06 -2.52 -11.44
CA ALA A 125 13.40 -2.92 -11.87
C ALA A 125 14.49 -2.40 -10.93
N HIS A 126 14.19 -1.34 -10.16
CA HIS A 126 15.09 -0.74 -9.17
C HIS A 126 14.54 -0.83 -7.74
N HIS A 127 13.25 -1.10 -7.58
CA HIS A 127 12.55 -1.21 -6.29
C HIS A 127 11.85 -2.56 -6.21
N GLU A 128 12.63 -3.63 -6.03
CA GLU A 128 12.09 -4.99 -5.95
C GLU A 128 11.05 -5.10 -4.82
N ILE A 129 9.85 -5.60 -5.16
CA ILE A 129 8.75 -5.71 -4.21
C ILE A 129 9.13 -6.58 -3.01
N ASN A 130 9.90 -7.65 -3.21
CA ASN A 130 10.31 -8.59 -2.16
C ASN A 130 11.25 -7.96 -1.12
N ARG A 131 11.80 -6.79 -1.45
CA ARG A 131 12.65 -6.01 -0.56
C ARG A 131 11.93 -4.82 0.06
N PHE A 132 11.08 -4.13 -0.69
CA PHE A 132 10.49 -2.85 -0.27
C PHE A 132 8.99 -2.90 0.05
N GLY A 133 8.27 -3.95 -0.32
CA GLY A 133 6.81 -3.99 -0.20
C GLY A 133 6.11 -2.91 -1.04
N CYS A 134 4.84 -2.66 -0.76
CA CYS A 134 4.00 -1.71 -1.50
C CYS A 134 3.69 -0.45 -0.66
N THR A 135 3.48 -0.63 0.64
CA THR A 135 3.07 0.39 1.61
C THR A 135 4.04 1.56 1.73
N PRO A 136 5.38 1.43 1.57
CA PRO A 136 6.23 2.61 1.54
C PRO A 136 5.96 3.55 0.36
N CYS A 137 5.41 3.05 -0.73
CA CYS A 137 5.08 3.88 -1.90
C CYS A 137 3.60 4.29 -1.91
N HIS A 138 2.71 3.36 -1.55
CA HIS A 138 1.26 3.49 -1.72
C HIS A 138 0.50 3.76 -0.42
N ASP A 139 1.11 3.57 0.74
CA ASP A 139 0.45 3.51 2.06
C ASP A 139 -0.66 2.45 2.14
N GLY A 140 -1.68 2.70 2.96
CA GLY A 140 -2.64 1.69 3.37
C GLY A 140 -2.20 0.97 4.65
N GLN A 141 -2.82 -0.19 4.89
CA GLN A 141 -2.57 -1.04 6.04
C GLN A 141 -1.99 -2.36 5.58
N GLY A 142 -0.66 -2.47 5.60
CA GLY A 142 0.02 -3.66 5.10
C GLY A 142 -0.24 -4.94 5.88
N MET A 143 -0.73 -4.89 7.13
CA MET A 143 -1.08 -6.09 7.90
C MET A 143 -2.48 -6.64 7.60
N ALA A 144 -3.33 -5.86 6.96
CA ALA A 144 -4.71 -6.27 6.73
C ALA A 144 -4.83 -7.33 5.63
N THR A 145 -5.86 -8.15 5.74
CA THR A 145 -6.17 -9.26 4.82
C THR A 145 -7.56 -9.14 4.20
N THR A 146 -8.20 -7.98 4.36
CA THR A 146 -9.45 -7.59 3.70
C THR A 146 -9.21 -6.34 2.86
N VAL A 147 -9.99 -6.14 1.80
CA VAL A 147 -9.77 -5.05 0.83
C VAL A 147 -9.89 -3.67 1.50
N ASP A 148 -10.97 -3.44 2.25
CA ASP A 148 -11.20 -2.13 2.86
C ASP A 148 -10.17 -1.81 3.93
N ALA A 149 -9.80 -2.79 4.76
CA ALA A 149 -8.76 -2.61 5.76
C ALA A 149 -7.40 -2.37 5.10
N ALA A 150 -6.99 -3.18 4.11
CA ALA A 150 -5.72 -3.03 3.41
C ALA A 150 -5.58 -1.68 2.71
N HIS A 151 -6.69 -1.15 2.19
CA HIS A 151 -6.72 0.19 1.59
C HIS A 151 -6.86 1.33 2.63
N GLY A 152 -6.88 1.00 3.92
CA GLY A 152 -6.91 1.93 5.04
C GLY A 152 -8.25 2.65 5.22
N LYS A 153 -9.37 1.98 4.91
CA LYS A 153 -10.72 2.52 5.11
C LYS A 153 -11.32 2.19 6.49
N GLU A 154 -10.53 1.60 7.38
CA GLU A 154 -10.94 1.33 8.75
C GLU A 154 -10.90 2.61 9.60
N ALA A 155 -11.88 2.78 10.48
CA ALA A 155 -12.03 3.99 11.27
C ALA A 155 -10.83 4.32 12.18
N ASN A 156 -10.07 3.30 12.58
CA ASN A 156 -8.92 3.40 13.47
C ASN A 156 -7.57 3.33 12.73
N TRP A 157 -7.57 3.40 11.40
CA TRP A 157 -6.33 3.43 10.63
C TRP A 157 -6.06 4.83 10.08
N PRO A 158 -4.95 5.48 10.47
CA PRO A 158 -4.71 6.88 10.12
C PRO A 158 -4.29 7.10 8.66
N ASN A 159 -3.82 6.05 7.97
CA ASN A 159 -3.19 6.17 6.66
C ASN A 159 -3.90 5.33 5.60
N ALA A 160 -4.89 5.91 4.93
CA ALA A 160 -5.44 5.34 3.70
C ALA A 160 -4.38 5.27 2.60
N MET A 161 -4.62 4.43 1.58
CA MET A 161 -3.77 4.45 0.39
C MET A 161 -3.73 5.85 -0.22
N LEU A 162 -2.54 6.26 -0.65
CA LEU A 162 -2.35 7.52 -1.34
C LEU A 162 -3.12 7.53 -2.67
N PRO A 163 -3.85 8.62 -2.96
CA PRO A 163 -4.34 8.85 -4.30
C PRO A 163 -3.17 8.92 -5.29
N THR A 164 -3.37 8.40 -6.50
CA THR A 164 -2.32 8.31 -7.54
C THR A 164 -1.63 9.65 -7.81
N ALA A 165 -2.36 10.76 -7.73
CA ALA A 165 -1.83 12.11 -7.91
C ALA A 165 -0.73 12.51 -6.90
N PHE A 166 -0.66 11.84 -5.75
CA PHE A 166 0.28 12.16 -4.67
C PHE A 166 1.29 11.05 -4.39
N LEU A 167 1.34 10.00 -5.23
CA LEU A 167 2.30 8.88 -5.03
C LEU A 167 3.75 9.34 -5.01
N GLN A 168 4.10 10.36 -5.80
CA GLN A 168 5.48 10.89 -5.84
C GLN A 168 5.91 11.51 -4.50
N SER A 169 4.97 11.85 -3.60
CA SER A 169 5.28 12.29 -2.23
C SER A 169 6.04 11.23 -1.44
N SER A 170 5.84 9.95 -1.74
CA SER A 170 6.49 8.83 -1.07
C SER A 170 7.96 8.66 -1.45
N CYS A 171 8.39 9.20 -2.60
CA CYS A 171 9.78 9.10 -3.06
C CYS A 171 10.76 9.72 -2.06
N ALA A 172 10.35 10.80 -1.39
CA ALA A 172 11.16 11.49 -0.38
C ALA A 172 11.37 10.70 0.92
N ARG A 173 10.73 9.53 1.07
CA ARG A 173 10.99 8.61 2.20
C ARG A 173 12.39 8.03 2.16
N CYS A 174 12.94 7.85 0.97
CA CYS A 174 14.29 7.31 0.76
C CYS A 174 15.19 8.29 -0.02
N HIS A 175 14.62 9.04 -0.97
CA HIS A 175 15.36 10.02 -1.76
C HIS A 175 15.33 11.39 -1.08
N GLU A 176 16.37 11.70 -0.29
CA GLU A 176 16.54 13.00 0.37
C GLU A 176 16.45 14.16 -0.64
N VAL A 177 17.07 13.99 -1.81
CA VAL A 177 16.95 14.91 -2.93
C VAL A 177 16.08 14.26 -4.00
N THR A 178 14.93 14.86 -4.29
CA THR A 178 14.03 14.39 -5.36
C THR A 178 14.44 14.92 -6.73
N HIS A 179 15.01 16.14 -6.80
CA HIS A 179 15.44 16.70 -8.08
C HIS A 179 16.40 15.78 -8.84
N GLY A 180 16.05 15.49 -10.10
CA GLY A 180 16.84 14.62 -10.98
C GLY A 180 16.55 13.12 -10.82
N VAL A 181 15.68 12.72 -9.89
CA VAL A 181 15.18 11.34 -9.78
C VAL A 181 13.98 11.17 -10.72
N GLN A 182 14.05 10.21 -11.64
CA GLN A 182 12.93 9.92 -12.55
C GLN A 182 11.66 9.55 -11.77
N GLY A 183 10.52 10.12 -12.15
CA GLY A 183 9.24 9.86 -11.49
C GLY A 183 9.01 10.69 -10.23
N THR A 184 9.77 11.78 -10.03
CA THR A 184 9.61 12.72 -8.90
C THR A 184 9.30 14.15 -9.33
N GLU A 185 8.95 14.37 -10.60
CA GLU A 185 8.77 15.68 -11.22
C GLU A 185 7.71 16.53 -10.51
N VAL A 186 6.63 15.91 -10.03
CA VAL A 186 5.54 16.56 -9.28
C VAL A 186 6.03 17.02 -7.91
N VAL A 187 6.71 16.15 -7.17
CA VAL A 187 7.20 16.48 -5.82
C VAL A 187 8.35 17.49 -5.88
N SER A 188 9.26 17.38 -6.86
CA SER A 188 10.32 18.36 -7.08
C SER A 188 9.78 19.72 -7.48
N ARG A 189 8.77 19.79 -8.38
CA ARG A 189 8.14 21.07 -8.70
C ARG A 189 7.39 21.66 -7.51
N GLY A 190 6.80 20.84 -6.65
CA GLY A 190 6.22 21.28 -5.38
C GLY A 190 7.25 21.92 -4.46
N ASN A 191 8.46 21.35 -4.38
CA ASN A 191 9.59 21.92 -3.64
C ASN A 191 9.99 23.29 -4.21
N ASP A 192 10.12 23.41 -5.55
CA ASP A 192 10.43 24.69 -6.19
C ASP A 192 9.39 25.75 -5.85
N LEU A 193 8.10 25.40 -5.92
CA LEU A 193 7.01 26.30 -5.57
C LEU A 193 7.10 26.74 -4.10
N PHE A 194 7.43 25.82 -3.18
CA PHE A 194 7.60 26.14 -1.75
C PHE A 194 8.67 27.21 -1.53
N LEU A 195 9.77 27.13 -2.28
CA LEU A 195 10.84 28.13 -2.27
C LEU A 195 10.43 29.44 -2.97
N GLU A 196 9.86 29.35 -4.17
CA GLU A 196 9.41 30.50 -4.96
C GLU A 196 8.36 31.36 -4.23
N LYS A 197 7.44 30.71 -3.50
CA LYS A 197 6.38 31.39 -2.73
C LYS A 197 6.83 31.83 -1.33
N GLY A 198 8.07 31.53 -0.94
CA GLY A 198 8.65 32.00 0.32
C GLY A 198 8.09 31.31 1.57
N CYS A 199 7.54 30.10 1.45
CA CYS A 199 6.88 29.40 2.54
C CYS A 199 7.82 29.14 3.74
N TYR A 200 9.11 28.90 3.47
CA TYR A 200 10.18 28.74 4.47
C TYR A 200 10.41 29.98 5.36
N GLY A 201 9.94 31.15 4.94
CA GLY A 201 10.03 32.38 5.72
C GLY A 201 9.20 32.29 7.00
N CYS A 202 8.02 31.67 6.90
CA CYS A 202 7.12 31.50 8.03
C CYS A 202 7.08 30.07 8.58
N HIS A 203 7.45 29.05 7.81
CA HIS A 203 7.37 27.66 8.25
C HIS A 203 8.74 27.00 8.38
N ASP A 204 8.90 26.18 9.42
CA ASP A 204 10.05 25.30 9.56
C ASP A 204 9.90 24.04 8.71
N ILE A 205 10.94 23.80 7.91
CA ILE A 205 11.33 22.48 7.40
C ILE A 205 12.65 22.10 8.09
N LYS A 206 12.95 20.79 8.20
CA LYS A 206 13.96 20.20 9.11
C LYS A 206 15.32 20.92 9.10
N GLU A 207 15.67 21.54 7.99
CA GLU A 207 16.93 22.24 7.68
C GLU A 207 17.05 23.66 8.29
N VAL A 208 15.95 24.27 8.77
CA VAL A 208 15.94 25.67 9.28
C VAL A 208 15.31 25.84 10.68
N SER A 209 15.11 24.73 11.40
CA SER A 209 14.36 24.60 12.67
C SER A 209 14.90 25.36 13.90
N TYR A 210 15.98 26.12 13.76
CA TYR A 210 16.65 26.83 14.86
C TYR A 210 16.22 28.30 15.00
N LEU A 211 15.31 28.79 14.13
CA LEU A 211 14.80 30.16 14.19
C LEU A 211 13.35 30.18 14.66
N PRO A 212 12.92 31.15 15.50
CA PRO A 212 11.51 31.30 15.82
C PRO A 212 10.74 31.65 14.55
N LYS A 213 9.83 30.75 14.15
CA LYS A 213 8.98 30.89 12.98
C LYS A 213 7.58 31.36 13.37
N PHE A 214 6.93 32.09 12.46
CA PHE A 214 5.56 32.56 12.65
C PHE A 214 4.52 31.46 12.47
N GLY A 215 4.79 30.49 11.60
CA GLY A 215 3.94 29.34 11.31
C GLY A 215 4.43 28.05 11.98
N PRO A 216 3.57 27.04 12.11
CA PRO A 216 3.94 25.75 12.68
C PRO A 216 4.95 24.99 11.82
N PRO A 217 5.73 24.07 12.40
CA PRO A 217 6.63 23.20 11.65
C PRO A 217 5.83 22.26 10.73
N LEU A 218 6.25 22.16 9.47
CA LEU A 218 5.59 21.37 8.43
C LEU A 218 6.11 19.94 8.33
N SER A 219 7.15 19.58 9.09
CA SER A 219 7.60 18.20 9.22
C SER A 219 6.46 17.29 9.69
N HIS A 220 6.39 16.07 9.15
CA HIS A 220 5.39 15.07 9.53
C HIS A 220 3.94 15.55 9.38
N ILE A 221 3.64 16.44 8.41
CA ILE A 221 2.29 16.96 8.19
C ILE A 221 1.27 15.84 7.99
N ARG A 222 1.66 14.76 7.33
CA ARG A 222 0.79 13.63 7.04
C ARG A 222 0.30 12.91 8.28
N SER A 223 1.16 12.72 9.29
CA SER A 223 0.77 12.05 10.53
C SER A 223 -0.02 12.96 11.47
N LYS A 224 -0.02 14.28 11.23
CA LYS A 224 -0.74 15.27 12.03
C LYS A 224 -2.22 15.40 11.62
N LEU A 225 -2.61 14.87 10.46
CA LEU A 225 -3.91 15.15 9.83
C LEU A 225 -4.63 13.86 9.39
N ALA A 226 -5.87 13.66 9.82
CA ALA A 226 -6.67 12.48 9.49
C ALA A 226 -7.08 12.39 8.00
N ASN A 227 -7.11 13.53 7.29
CA ASN A 227 -7.27 13.60 5.84
C ASN A 227 -6.21 14.55 5.27
N ALA A 228 -4.94 14.16 5.45
CA ALA A 228 -3.80 15.02 5.15
C ALA A 228 -3.83 15.58 3.72
N THR A 229 -4.22 14.77 2.74
CA THR A 229 -4.25 15.18 1.34
C THR A 229 -5.25 16.31 1.09
N ASP A 230 -6.54 16.08 1.36
CA ASP A 230 -7.57 17.07 1.05
C ASP A 230 -7.45 18.31 1.95
N TRP A 231 -7.08 18.11 3.21
CA TRP A 231 -6.88 19.20 4.15
C TRP A 231 -5.72 20.09 3.70
N THR A 232 -4.57 19.51 3.34
CA THR A 232 -3.39 20.28 2.91
C THR A 232 -3.67 21.01 1.60
N TYR A 233 -4.32 20.34 0.64
CA TYR A 233 -4.72 20.98 -0.62
C TYR A 233 -5.65 22.18 -0.37
N GLY A 234 -6.70 21.98 0.42
CA GLY A 234 -7.67 23.02 0.73
C GLY A 234 -7.05 24.20 1.47
N TRP A 235 -6.21 23.93 2.48
CA TRP A 235 -5.53 24.96 3.26
C TRP A 235 -4.56 25.79 2.42
N VAL A 236 -3.76 25.15 1.54
CA VAL A 236 -2.84 25.86 0.65
C VAL A 236 -3.59 26.68 -0.39
N LYS A 237 -4.73 26.18 -0.87
CA LYS A 237 -5.57 26.87 -1.86
C LYS A 237 -6.21 28.14 -1.29
N ASP A 238 -6.87 28.04 -0.14
CA ASP A 238 -7.53 29.16 0.51
C ASP A 238 -7.53 29.00 2.03
N PRO A 239 -6.47 29.48 2.72
CA PRO A 239 -6.38 29.32 4.17
C PRO A 239 -7.45 30.14 4.91
N THR A 240 -7.93 31.25 4.31
CA THR A 240 -8.97 32.11 4.91
C THR A 240 -10.36 31.48 4.91
N ALA A 241 -10.65 30.57 3.98
CA ALA A 241 -11.86 29.76 4.00
C ALA A 241 -11.90 28.78 5.19
N PHE A 242 -10.75 28.33 5.69
CA PHE A 242 -10.65 27.45 6.86
C PHE A 242 -10.59 28.25 8.17
N ASN A 243 -9.80 29.33 8.17
CA ASN A 243 -9.68 30.23 9.30
C ASN A 243 -9.56 31.69 8.81
N PRO A 244 -10.63 32.51 8.93
CA PRO A 244 -10.61 33.92 8.53
C PRO A 244 -9.56 34.78 9.26
N GLU A 245 -9.07 34.35 10.42
CA GLU A 245 -8.07 35.05 11.23
C GLU A 245 -6.63 34.56 10.97
N THR A 246 -6.43 33.66 10.01
CA THR A 246 -5.10 33.14 9.66
C THR A 246 -4.16 34.24 9.18
N ALA A 247 -2.91 34.20 9.65
CA ALA A 247 -1.84 35.05 9.14
C ALA A 247 -1.23 34.53 7.82
N MET A 248 -1.55 33.30 7.42
CA MET A 248 -1.09 32.74 6.16
C MET A 248 -1.79 33.45 4.99
N PRO A 249 -1.06 34.09 4.07
CA PRO A 249 -1.67 34.84 2.99
C PRO A 249 -2.29 33.91 1.94
N HIS A 250 -3.25 34.44 1.19
CA HIS A 250 -3.72 33.79 -0.04
C HIS A 250 -2.69 34.01 -1.15
N PHE A 251 -2.04 32.94 -1.60
CA PHE A 251 -1.00 33.01 -2.63
C PHE A 251 -1.61 33.09 -4.04
N LEU A 252 -0.92 33.76 -4.96
CA LEU A 252 -1.22 33.66 -6.39
C LEU A 252 -0.63 32.35 -6.93
N ILE A 253 -1.38 31.26 -6.77
CA ILE A 253 -1.01 29.90 -7.16
C ILE A 253 -2.19 29.23 -7.86
N THR A 254 -1.94 28.49 -8.93
CA THR A 254 -2.98 27.76 -9.68
C THR A 254 -3.35 26.45 -9.00
N ASP A 255 -4.54 25.91 -9.28
CA ASP A 255 -4.97 24.61 -8.74
C ASP A 255 -3.97 23.47 -9.04
N GLU A 256 -3.35 23.49 -10.22
CA GLU A 256 -2.30 22.52 -10.57
C GLU A 256 -1.05 22.67 -9.69
N GLU A 257 -0.62 23.91 -9.44
CA GLU A 257 0.52 24.20 -8.56
C GLU A 257 0.20 23.89 -7.10
N VAL A 258 -1.04 24.10 -6.64
CA VAL A 258 -1.48 23.67 -5.30
C VAL A 258 -1.37 22.15 -5.17
N GLY A 259 -1.75 21.40 -6.20
CA GLY A 259 -1.58 19.94 -6.23
C GLY A 259 -0.12 19.52 -6.07
N LYS A 260 0.79 20.15 -6.81
CA LYS A 260 2.24 19.90 -6.73
C LYS A 260 2.81 20.29 -5.36
N MET A 261 2.44 21.47 -4.85
CA MET A 261 2.80 21.92 -3.50
C MET A 261 2.32 20.92 -2.45
N THR A 262 1.09 20.42 -2.58
CA THR A 262 0.53 19.42 -1.66
C THR A 262 1.33 18.12 -1.70
N ALA A 263 1.71 17.64 -2.89
CA ALA A 263 2.57 16.46 -3.02
C ALA A 263 3.92 16.64 -2.29
N PHE A 264 4.53 17.82 -2.40
CA PHE A 264 5.74 18.16 -1.65
C PHE A 264 5.52 18.23 -0.14
N LEU A 265 4.48 18.92 0.32
CA LEU A 265 4.19 19.01 1.76
C LEU A 265 3.95 17.62 2.37
N LEU A 266 3.22 16.74 1.68
CA LEU A 266 3.03 15.35 2.11
C LEU A 266 4.35 14.56 2.16
N SER A 267 5.32 14.90 1.31
CA SER A 267 6.65 14.27 1.27
C SER A 267 7.51 14.62 2.50
N LEU A 268 7.23 15.74 3.18
CA LEU A 268 7.90 16.16 4.43
C LEU A 268 7.57 15.24 5.63
N SER A 269 6.89 14.13 5.37
CA SER A 269 6.43 13.17 6.39
C SER A 269 7.23 11.88 6.42
N ALA A 270 8.33 11.80 5.68
CA ALA A 270 9.32 10.75 5.87
C ALA A 270 9.75 10.72 7.35
N PRO A 271 9.78 9.55 8.02
CA PRO A 271 10.37 9.47 9.35
C PRO A 271 11.81 9.98 9.26
N ALA A 272 12.23 10.77 10.25
CA ALA A 272 13.66 10.89 10.48
C ALA A 272 14.17 9.48 10.81
N ALA A 273 15.15 9.00 10.04
CA ALA A 273 15.98 7.89 10.47
C ALA A 273 16.53 8.14 11.88
#